data_AF-A0A359CX66-F1
#
_entry.id   AF-A0A359CX66-F1
#
_cell.length_a   1.000
_cell.length_b   1.000
_cell.length_c   1.000
_cell.angle_alpha   90.00
_cell.angle_beta   90.00
_cell.angle_gamma   90.00
#
_symmetry.space_group_name_H-M   'P 1'
#
loop_
_entity.id
_entity.type
_entity.pdbx_description
1 polymer ?
#
loop_
_entity_poly.entity_id
_entity_poly.type
_entity_poly.pdbx_seq_one_letter_code
_entity_poly.pdbx_strand_id
1 'polypeptide(L)'
;MLKLIFLFFIICCSFNIIAGTKFSYQSVDTTITGTAKNAKWGAVVITDTGNTFYIDEKQEWEPEFLNTKIEVKGLLKKQTYTEKDVKDEDGNYSQGMIGTKKTLCKAQIKTIKK
;
A
#
# COMPACT_ATOMS: atom_id res chain seq x y z
N MET A 1 39.13 -13.72 34.42
CA MET A 1 39.02 -13.62 32.95
C MET A 1 37.62 -13.11 32.62
N LEU A 2 37.50 -11.81 32.35
CA LEU A 2 36.24 -11.15 32.05
C LEU A 2 36.55 -9.99 31.10
N LYS A 3 36.31 -10.19 29.80
CA LYS A 3 36.16 -9.09 28.83
C LYS A 3 35.09 -9.49 27.82
N LEU A 4 33.89 -9.04 28.15
CA LEU A 4 32.74 -8.85 27.31
C LEU A 4 33.15 -8.02 26.09
N ILE A 5 33.17 -8.62 24.90
CA ILE A 5 33.27 -7.89 23.62
C ILE A 5 31.93 -8.08 22.92
N PHE A 6 31.02 -7.18 23.27
CA PHE A 6 29.85 -6.83 22.46
C PHE A 6 30.30 -5.76 21.44
N LEU A 7 29.51 -5.60 20.37
CA LEU A 7 29.68 -4.72 19.20
C LEU A 7 30.56 -5.29 18.08
N PHE A 8 29.94 -5.72 16.99
CA PHE A 8 29.75 -4.89 15.78
C PHE A 8 28.92 -5.68 14.75
N PHE A 9 27.61 -5.81 14.99
CA PHE A 9 26.65 -6.15 13.93
C PHE A 9 26.06 -4.82 13.43
N ILE A 10 26.87 -4.04 12.69
CA ILE A 10 26.34 -2.95 11.86
C ILE A 10 25.70 -3.64 10.66
N ILE A 11 24.43 -3.96 10.81
CA ILE A 11 23.55 -4.33 9.71
C ILE A 11 23.53 -3.12 8.77
N CYS A 12 24.06 -3.35 7.57
CA CYS A 12 24.03 -2.48 6.43
C CYS A 12 22.57 -2.13 6.09
N CYS A 13 22.01 -1.10 6.71
CA CYS A 13 20.85 -0.41 6.19
C CYS A 13 21.33 0.57 5.11
N SER A 14 21.81 0.03 3.99
CA SER A 14 21.89 0.79 2.74
C SER A 14 20.45 1.02 2.26
N PHE A 15 19.79 2.03 2.84
CA PHE A 15 18.67 2.70 2.21
C PHE A 15 19.20 3.35 0.93
N ASN A 16 19.30 2.57 -0.13
CA ASN A 16 19.30 3.09 -1.48
C ASN A 16 17.92 3.70 -1.69
N ILE A 17 17.81 5.01 -1.46
CA ILE A 17 16.66 5.81 -1.87
C ILE A 17 16.64 5.71 -3.40
N ILE A 18 15.79 4.83 -3.92
CA ILE A 18 15.57 4.67 -5.36
C ILE A 18 15.01 6.01 -5.87
N ALA A 19 15.85 6.73 -6.61
CA ALA A 19 15.50 7.98 -7.25
C ALA A 19 14.40 7.74 -8.29
N GLY A 20 13.17 8.15 -7.99
CA GLY A 20 12.07 8.10 -8.98
C GLY A 20 10.67 8.26 -8.39
N THR A 21 10.41 7.68 -7.21
CA THR A 21 9.06 7.70 -6.64
C THR A 21 8.73 9.06 -6.02
N LYS A 22 7.86 9.85 -6.67
CA LYS A 22 7.26 11.04 -6.06
C LYS A 22 6.13 10.60 -5.14
N PHE A 23 6.46 10.37 -3.88
CA PHE A 23 5.47 10.13 -2.84
C PHE A 23 4.92 11.47 -2.31
N SER A 24 3.59 11.62 -2.29
CA SER A 24 2.94 12.74 -1.59
C SER A 24 1.94 12.23 -0.56
N TYR A 25 2.21 12.54 0.71
CA TYR A 25 1.26 12.26 1.77
C TYR A 25 0.33 13.45 1.92
N GLN A 26 -0.97 13.24 1.67
CA GLN A 26 -2.00 14.23 1.97
C GLN A 26 -2.85 13.65 3.11
N SER A 27 -2.84 14.24 4.30
CA SER A 27 -3.72 13.78 5.38
C SER A 27 -5.10 14.40 5.23
N VAL A 28 -5.93 13.83 4.34
CA VAL A 28 -7.34 14.19 4.23
C VAL A 28 -8.17 13.06 4.80
N ASP A 29 -8.94 13.35 5.85
CA ASP A 29 -9.99 12.46 6.34
C ASP A 29 -10.97 12.20 5.20
N THR A 30 -11.07 10.92 4.83
CA THR A 30 -11.88 10.48 3.69
C THR A 30 -12.77 9.34 4.15
N THR A 31 -14.04 9.45 3.83
CA THR A 31 -15.01 8.34 3.92
C THR A 31 -15.32 7.87 2.52
N ILE A 32 -15.19 6.57 2.27
CA ILE A 32 -15.60 5.93 1.02
C ILE A 32 -16.64 4.86 1.29
N THR A 33 -17.47 4.59 0.29
CA THR A 33 -18.36 3.42 0.26
C THR A 33 -18.06 2.63 -1.00
N GLY A 34 -18.03 1.31 -0.87
CA GLY A 34 -17.78 0.42 -2.01
C GLY A 34 -17.82 -1.04 -1.63
N THR A 35 -17.40 -1.90 -2.56
CA THR A 35 -17.35 -3.35 -2.35
C THR A 35 -15.95 -3.77 -1.90
N ALA A 36 -15.87 -4.53 -0.81
CA ALA A 36 -14.62 -5.13 -0.35
C ALA A 36 -14.18 -6.28 -1.28
N LYS A 37 -12.94 -6.21 -1.77
CA LYS A 37 -12.32 -7.18 -2.67
C LYS A 37 -10.85 -7.36 -2.33
N ASN A 38 -10.25 -8.48 -2.72
CA ASN A 38 -8.81 -8.70 -2.62
C ASN A 38 -8.16 -8.42 -3.98
N ALA A 39 -7.01 -7.74 -3.98
CA ALA A 39 -6.22 -7.42 -5.15
C ALA A 39 -4.78 -7.91 -4.97
N LYS A 40 -3.94 -7.79 -6.02
CA LYS A 40 -2.55 -8.26 -6.02
C LYS A 40 -1.73 -7.76 -4.82
N TRP A 41 -2.02 -6.56 -4.33
CA TRP A 41 -1.23 -5.86 -3.30
C TRP A 41 -1.96 -5.70 -1.96
N GLY A 42 -3.08 -6.39 -1.76
CA GLY A 42 -3.80 -6.37 -0.50
C GLY A 42 -5.31 -6.28 -0.64
N ALA A 43 -5.96 -6.01 0.49
CA ALA A 43 -7.37 -5.68 0.57
C ALA A 43 -7.65 -4.32 -0.08
N VAL A 44 -8.70 -4.27 -0.89
CA VAL A 44 -9.19 -3.05 -1.53
C VAL A 44 -10.68 -2.83 -1.34
N VAL A 45 -11.10 -1.59 -1.44
CA VAL A 45 -12.49 -1.19 -1.66
C VAL A 45 -12.60 -0.61 -3.06
N ILE A 46 -13.52 -1.17 -3.85
CA ILE A 46 -13.87 -0.65 -5.17
C ILE A 46 -15.17 0.13 -5.03
N THR A 47 -15.13 1.44 -5.27
CA THR A 47 -16.31 2.31 -5.22
C THR A 47 -17.25 2.02 -6.38
N ASP A 48 -18.50 2.48 -6.29
CA ASP A 48 -19.48 2.34 -7.37
C ASP A 48 -19.04 3.05 -8.67
N THR A 49 -18.14 4.04 -8.57
CA THR A 49 -17.50 4.74 -9.70
C THR A 49 -16.26 4.01 -10.25
N GLY A 50 -15.96 2.81 -9.77
CA GLY A 50 -14.82 2.00 -10.20
C GLY A 50 -13.46 2.43 -9.65
N ASN A 51 -13.42 3.36 -8.68
CA ASN A 51 -12.15 3.76 -8.06
C ASN A 51 -11.72 2.71 -7.02
N THR A 52 -10.46 2.30 -7.08
CA THR A 52 -9.87 1.35 -6.15
C THR A 52 -9.09 2.07 -5.05
N PHE A 53 -9.34 1.69 -3.80
CA PHE A 53 -8.63 2.17 -2.62
C PHE A 53 -8.08 0.97 -1.85
N TYR A 54 -6.77 0.93 -1.64
CA TYR A 54 -6.12 -0.04 -0.77
C TYR A 54 -6.38 0.28 0.70
N ILE A 55 -6.51 -0.74 1.53
CA ILE A 55 -6.56 -0.58 2.98
C ILE A 55 -5.17 -0.83 3.54
N ASP A 56 -4.64 0.16 4.25
CA ASP A 56 -3.31 0.07 4.86
C ASP A 56 -3.25 -1.10 5.85
N GLU A 57 -2.10 -1.78 5.90
CA GLU A 57 -1.83 -2.92 6.80
C GLU A 57 -2.81 -4.12 6.65
N LYS A 58 -3.63 -4.15 5.60
CA LYS A 58 -4.60 -5.23 5.36
C LYS A 58 -4.29 -6.01 4.08
N GLN A 59 -3.75 -7.21 4.24
CA GLN A 59 -3.41 -8.09 3.11
C GLN A 59 -4.63 -8.70 2.42
N GLU A 60 -5.69 -8.98 3.19
CA GLU A 60 -6.93 -9.53 2.65
C GLU A 60 -8.12 -9.17 3.53
N TRP A 61 -9.31 -9.20 2.93
CA TRP A 61 -10.57 -9.17 3.66
C TRP A 61 -10.86 -10.53 4.26
N GLU A 62 -11.35 -10.51 5.49
CA GLU A 62 -11.96 -11.66 6.12
C GLU A 62 -13.22 -12.06 5.31
N PRO A 63 -13.58 -13.36 5.28
CA PRO A 63 -14.68 -13.87 4.47
C PRO A 63 -16.02 -13.14 4.67
N GLU A 64 -16.30 -12.65 5.86
CA GLU A 64 -17.51 -11.92 6.20
C GLU A 64 -17.60 -10.53 5.56
N PHE A 65 -16.48 -9.93 5.20
CA PHE A 65 -16.42 -8.65 4.50
C PHE A 65 -16.26 -8.83 3.00
N LEU A 66 -15.65 -9.93 2.54
CA LEU A 66 -15.37 -10.15 1.14
C LEU A 66 -16.65 -10.12 0.28
N ASN A 67 -16.63 -9.35 -0.81
CA ASN A 67 -17.76 -9.13 -1.71
C ASN A 67 -18.96 -8.39 -1.09
N THR A 68 -18.82 -7.85 0.12
CA THR A 68 -19.88 -7.05 0.76
C THR A 68 -19.68 -5.56 0.54
N LYS A 69 -20.76 -4.79 0.67
CA LYS A 69 -20.71 -3.33 0.61
C LYS A 69 -20.37 -2.78 2.00
N ILE A 70 -19.30 -2.01 2.09
CA ILE A 70 -18.80 -1.44 3.34
C ILE A 70 -18.57 0.06 3.19
N GLU A 71 -18.64 0.75 4.32
CA GLU A 71 -18.15 2.11 4.50
C GLU A 71 -16.79 2.04 5.20
N VAL A 72 -15.81 2.78 4.67
CA VAL A 72 -14.48 2.88 5.27
C VAL A 72 -14.12 4.33 5.44
N LYS A 73 -13.75 4.71 6.67
CA LYS A 73 -13.22 6.02 7.01
C LYS A 73 -11.73 5.92 7.32
N GLY A 74 -10.91 6.83 6.80
CA GLY A 74 -9.48 6.85 7.10
C GLY A 74 -8.77 8.05 6.48
N LEU A 75 -7.44 8.05 6.57
CA LEU A 75 -6.57 9.09 6.01
C LEU A 75 -6.10 8.69 4.60
N LEU A 76 -6.38 9.51 3.58
CA LEU A 76 -6.07 9.17 2.19
C LEU A 76 -4.63 9.48 1.79
N LYS A 77 -3.78 8.45 1.71
CA LYS A 77 -2.44 8.52 1.13
C LYS A 77 -2.47 8.25 -0.38
N LYS A 78 -1.77 9.08 -1.17
CA LYS A 78 -1.64 8.89 -2.63
C LYS A 78 -0.17 8.67 -2.98
N GLN A 79 0.12 7.62 -3.74
CA GLN A 79 1.47 7.33 -4.22
C GLN A 79 1.42 7.30 -5.74
N THR A 80 2.09 8.24 -6.40
CA THR A 80 2.18 8.23 -7.86
C THR A 80 3.50 7.62 -8.26
N TYR A 81 3.41 6.64 -9.15
CA TYR A 81 4.52 5.89 -9.70
C TYR A 81 4.65 6.24 -11.17
N THR A 82 5.89 6.40 -11.61
CA THR A 82 6.24 6.82 -12.97
C THR A 82 7.36 5.97 -13.55
N GLU A 83 7.82 4.96 -12.81
CA GLU A 83 8.86 4.05 -13.23
C GLU A 83 8.37 3.23 -14.43
N LYS A 84 9.19 3.16 -15.49
CA LYS A 84 8.94 2.30 -16.65
C LYS A 84 9.70 1.00 -16.49
N ASP A 85 9.29 -0.01 -17.25
CA ASP A 85 10.09 -1.23 -17.38
C ASP A 85 11.46 -0.87 -17.97
N VAL A 86 12.53 -1.42 -17.38
CA VAL A 86 13.91 -1.20 -17.82
C VAL A 86 14.57 -2.55 -18.01
N LYS A 87 15.39 -2.67 -19.06
CA LYS A 87 16.34 -3.77 -19.23
C LYS A 87 17.75 -3.22 -19.02
N ASP A 88 18.53 -3.83 -18.13
CA ASP A 88 19.92 -3.41 -17.89
C ASP A 88 20.90 -3.99 -18.94
N GLU A 89 22.17 -3.60 -18.83
CA GLU A 89 23.25 -4.02 -19.74
C GLU A 89 23.54 -5.54 -19.66
N ASP A 90 23.28 -6.15 -18.50
CA ASP A 90 23.41 -7.59 -18.26
C ASP A 90 22.18 -8.38 -18.80
N GLY A 91 21.15 -7.67 -19.25
CA GLY A 91 19.94 -8.22 -19.83
C GLY A 91 18.84 -8.58 -18.82
N ASN A 92 18.99 -8.21 -17.55
CA ASN A 92 17.94 -8.35 -16.54
C ASN A 92 16.83 -7.33 -16.77
N TYR A 93 15.61 -7.69 -16.35
CA TYR A 93 14.43 -6.82 -16.45
C TYR A 93 14.01 -6.32 -15.06
N SER A 94 13.76 -5.02 -14.95
CA SER A 94 13.07 -4.39 -13.83
C SER A 94 11.67 -3.99 -14.27
N GLN A 95 10.66 -4.40 -13.51
CA GLN A 95 9.27 -4.03 -13.76
C GLN A 95 8.98 -2.65 -13.14
N GLY A 96 8.67 -1.69 -13.99
CA GLY A 96 8.19 -0.37 -13.58
C GLY A 96 6.74 -0.39 -13.15
N MET A 97 6.29 0.70 -12.57
CA MET A 97 4.88 0.92 -12.28
C MET A 97 4.48 2.34 -12.65
N ILE A 98 3.39 2.45 -13.41
CA ILE A 98 2.80 3.74 -13.78
C ILE A 98 1.39 3.82 -13.21
N GLY A 99 1.10 4.92 -12.50
CA GLY A 99 -0.23 5.23 -12.00
C GLY A 99 -0.23 5.72 -10.56
N THR A 100 -1.43 5.94 -10.00
CA THR A 100 -1.59 6.40 -8.63
C THR A 100 -2.23 5.33 -7.77
N LYS A 101 -1.51 4.86 -6.76
CA LYS A 101 -2.05 4.04 -5.66
C LYS A 101 -2.71 4.95 -4.64
N LYS A 102 -3.99 4.71 -4.35
CA LYS A 102 -4.74 5.35 -3.27
C LYS A 102 -4.83 4.36 -2.11
N THR A 103 -4.42 4.78 -0.91
CA THR A 103 -4.43 3.96 0.30
C THR A 103 -5.15 4.70 1.42
N LEU A 104 -6.07 4.04 2.12
CA LEU A 104 -6.67 4.56 3.36
C LEU A 104 -5.90 4.02 4.56
N CYS A 105 -5.21 4.92 5.25
CA CYS A 105 -4.50 4.64 6.49
C CYS A 105 -5.43 4.81 7.70
N LYS A 106 -5.13 4.11 8.81
CA LYS A 106 -5.92 4.15 10.06
C LYS A 106 -7.41 3.89 9.80
N ALA A 107 -7.69 2.91 8.94
CA ALA A 107 -9.03 2.65 8.43
C ALA A 107 -9.97 2.13 9.52
N GLN A 108 -11.17 2.70 9.58
CA GLN A 108 -12.30 2.23 10.37
C GLN A 108 -13.37 1.71 9.43
N ILE A 109 -13.75 0.44 9.61
CA ILE A 109 -14.66 -0.27 8.72
C ILE A 109 -16.03 -0.39 9.38
N LYS A 110 -17.08 -0.11 8.61
CA LYS A 110 -18.47 -0.30 9.02
C LYS A 110 -19.23 -1.04 7.92
N THR A 111 -19.82 -2.18 8.26
CA THR A 111 -20.72 -2.90 7.35
C THR A 111 -22.02 -2.14 7.17
N ILE A 112 -22.44 -1.97 5.92
CA ILE A 112 -23.76 -1.41 5.61
C ILE A 112 -24.72 -2.60 5.59
N LYS A 113 -25.48 -2.78 6.68
CA LYS A 113 -26.58 -3.76 6.68
C LYS A 113 -27.61 -3.30 5.64
N LYS A 114 -27.92 -4.19 4.70
CA LYS A 114 -29.06 -4.03 3.79
C LYS A 114 -30.37 -4.15 4.55
#